data_AF-A0A433WYE6-F1
#
_entry.id   AF-A0A433WYE6-F1
#
_cell.length_a   1.000
_cell.length_b   1.000
_cell.length_c   1.000
_cell.angle_alpha   90.00
_cell.angle_beta   90.00
_cell.angle_gamma   90.00
#
_symmetry.space_group_name_H-M   'P 1'
#
loop_
_entity.id
_entity.type
_entity.pdbx_description
1 polymer ?
#
loop_
_entity_poly.entity_id
_entity_poly.type
_entity_poly.pdbx_seq_one_letter_code
_entity_poly.pdbx_strand_id
1 'polypeptide(L)'
;MADTVTVLCRLPHGLELRIAPEGDVERRAKLSADDKPDRSPVGYVQSVTVNGANRAPDYHPKDNVLLGRVGRTQVEKSFWDKWLAQHKDSDLVKNHCVFAEVTERAADAKAREFATEKTGFEGVSPEDLKRKGMEAETATR
;
A
#
# COMPACT_ATOMS: atom_id res chain seq x y z
N MET A 1 -16.23 -22.23 7.30
CA MET A 1 -14.88 -22.03 6.74
C MET A 1 -14.76 -20.55 6.48
N ALA A 2 -13.83 -19.86 7.13
CA ALA A 2 -13.68 -18.44 6.90
C ALA A 2 -13.02 -18.22 5.53
N ASP A 3 -13.62 -17.37 4.70
CA ASP A 3 -13.10 -17.06 3.37
C ASP A 3 -11.89 -16.14 3.57
N THR A 4 -10.69 -16.61 3.26
CA THR A 4 -9.45 -15.84 3.40
C THR A 4 -8.94 -15.41 2.03
N VAL A 5 -8.29 -14.24 1.99
CA VAL A 5 -7.62 -13.69 0.81
C VAL A 5 -6.15 -13.48 1.11
N THR A 6 -5.32 -13.61 0.08
CA THR A 6 -3.89 -13.27 0.16
C THR A 6 -3.73 -11.81 -0.21
N VAL A 7 -3.47 -10.97 0.79
CA VAL A 7 -3.10 -9.57 0.58
C VAL A 7 -1.63 -9.48 0.26
N LEU A 8 -1.32 -8.81 -0.85
CA LEU A 8 0.00 -8.52 -1.34
C LEU A 8 0.34 -7.05 -1.10
N CYS A 9 1.54 -6.77 -0.58
CA CYS A 9 2.02 -5.42 -0.32
C CYS A 9 3.41 -5.22 -0.92
N ARG A 10 3.53 -4.19 -1.76
CA ARG A 10 4.79 -3.82 -2.45
C ARG A 10 5.69 -2.91 -1.63
N LEU A 11 5.20 -2.37 -0.51
CA LEU A 11 5.99 -1.45 0.30
C LEU A 11 7.08 -2.20 1.09
N PRO A 12 8.29 -1.62 1.24
CA PRO A 12 9.42 -2.25 1.92
C PRO A 12 9.10 -2.85 3.29
N HIS A 13 8.43 -2.09 4.15
CA HIS A 13 8.17 -2.46 5.54
C HIS A 13 6.76 -3.00 5.79
N GLY A 14 5.93 -3.09 4.73
CA GLY A 14 4.53 -3.44 4.86
C GLY A 14 3.69 -2.26 5.34
N LEU A 15 2.47 -2.56 5.74
CA LEU A 15 1.47 -1.56 6.13
C LEU A 15 0.59 -2.09 7.25
N GLU A 16 0.05 -1.19 8.05
CA GLU A 16 -1.04 -1.51 8.97
C GLU A 16 -2.37 -1.07 8.34
N LEU A 17 -3.16 -2.06 7.90
CA LEU A 17 -4.50 -1.83 7.38
C LEU A 17 -5.42 -1.61 8.57
N ARG A 18 -6.08 -0.45 8.62
CA ARG A 18 -6.97 -0.06 9.71
C ARG A 18 -8.35 0.31 9.19
N ILE A 19 -9.37 -0.14 9.90
CA ILE A 19 -10.78 0.14 9.59
C ILE A 19 -11.29 1.16 10.59
N ALA A 20 -11.81 2.28 10.08
CA ALA A 20 -12.48 3.29 10.89
C ALA A 20 -13.94 2.86 11.18
N PRO A 21 -14.58 3.41 12.23
CA PRO A 21 -16.01 3.20 12.47
C PRO A 21 -16.87 3.56 11.25
N GLU A 22 -18.03 2.93 11.11
CA GLU A 22 -18.94 3.20 9.99
C GLU A 22 -19.34 4.68 9.93
N GLY A 23 -19.31 5.26 8.74
CA GLY A 23 -19.61 6.68 8.50
C GLY A 23 -18.55 7.67 9.02
N ASP A 24 -17.50 7.22 9.71
CA ASP A 24 -16.46 8.10 10.25
C ASP A 24 -15.60 8.72 9.14
N VAL A 25 -15.23 7.91 8.14
CA VAL A 25 -14.48 8.36 6.96
C VAL A 25 -15.27 9.43 6.19
N GLU A 26 -16.56 9.18 5.93
CA GLU A 26 -17.43 10.12 5.22
C GLU A 26 -17.68 11.40 6.02
N ARG A 27 -17.90 11.28 7.34
CA ARG A 27 -18.05 12.43 8.23
C ARG A 27 -16.82 13.33 8.16
N ARG A 28 -15.62 12.74 8.26
CA ARG A 28 -14.36 13.50 8.19
C ARG A 28 -14.08 14.07 6.80
N ALA A 29 -14.41 13.34 5.75
CA ALA A 29 -14.30 13.84 4.38
C ALA A 29 -15.18 15.09 4.17
N LYS A 30 -16.43 15.05 4.64
CA LYS A 30 -17.35 16.21 4.59
C LYS A 30 -16.82 17.40 5.39
N LEU A 31 -16.36 17.15 6.62
CA LEU A 31 -15.78 18.19 7.49
C LEU A 31 -14.52 18.82 6.87
N SER A 32 -13.68 18.02 6.22
CA SER A 32 -12.50 18.51 5.50
C SER A 32 -12.89 19.34 4.26
N ALA A 33 -13.96 19.00 3.56
CA ALA A 33 -14.47 19.76 2.42
C ALA A 33 -15.09 21.11 2.85
N ASP A 34 -15.61 21.20 4.08
CA ASP A 34 -16.15 22.43 4.69
C ASP A 34 -15.06 23.29 5.37
N ASP A 35 -13.78 23.04 5.10
CA ASP A 35 -12.61 23.70 5.70
C ASP A 35 -12.53 23.57 7.25
N LYS A 36 -13.24 22.60 7.83
CA LYS A 36 -13.29 22.33 9.28
C LYS A 36 -12.83 20.90 9.59
N PRO A 37 -11.58 20.53 9.30
CA PRO A 37 -11.12 19.16 9.46
C PRO A 37 -11.15 18.72 10.93
N ASP A 38 -11.77 17.57 11.20
CA ASP A 38 -11.67 16.89 12.49
C ASP A 38 -10.28 16.26 12.63
N ARG A 39 -9.46 16.84 13.52
CA ARG A 39 -8.08 16.38 13.81
C ARG A 39 -8.00 15.42 15.00
N SER A 40 -9.15 15.02 15.55
CA SER A 40 -9.19 14.05 16.65
C SER A 40 -8.68 12.68 16.19
N PRO A 41 -8.03 11.89 17.06
CA PRO A 41 -7.57 10.56 16.69
C PRO A 41 -8.73 9.68 16.22
N VAL A 42 -8.48 8.87 15.19
CA VAL A 42 -9.46 7.90 14.69
C VAL A 42 -9.53 6.73 15.67
N GLY A 43 -10.71 6.45 16.21
CA GLY A 43 -10.96 5.25 17.01
C GLY A 43 -11.12 4.02 16.12
N TYR A 44 -10.02 3.51 15.56
CA TYR A 44 -10.05 2.35 14.67
C TYR A 44 -10.67 1.13 15.36
N VAL A 45 -11.56 0.43 14.66
CA VAL A 45 -12.27 -0.73 15.19
C VAL A 45 -11.50 -2.03 15.00
N GLN A 46 -10.72 -2.12 13.92
CA GLN A 46 -9.92 -3.30 13.56
C GLN A 46 -8.63 -2.86 12.87
N SER A 47 -7.56 -3.61 13.12
CA SER A 47 -6.27 -3.44 12.46
C SER A 47 -5.66 -4.80 12.09
N VAL A 48 -5.00 -4.84 10.94
CA VAL A 48 -4.23 -6.01 10.46
C VAL A 48 -2.92 -5.52 9.87
N THR A 49 -1.80 -6.04 10.37
CA THR A 49 -0.47 -5.76 9.81
C THR A 49 -0.21 -6.67 8.62
N VAL A 50 0.03 -6.08 7.45
CA VAL A 50 0.46 -6.81 6.25
C VAL A 50 1.98 -6.73 6.09
N ASN A 51 2.58 -7.86 5.73
CA ASN A 51 4.01 -7.98 5.48
C ASN A 51 4.42 -7.17 4.24
N GLY A 52 5.60 -6.56 4.30
CA GLY A 52 6.19 -5.84 3.17
C GLY A 52 7.02 -6.70 2.23
N ALA A 53 7.54 -6.05 1.18
CA ALA A 53 8.45 -6.65 0.21
C ALA A 53 9.73 -7.21 0.86
N ASN A 54 10.14 -6.71 2.04
CA ASN A 54 11.24 -7.25 2.84
C ASN A 54 11.00 -8.66 3.39
N ARG A 55 9.75 -9.13 3.35
CA ARG A 55 9.33 -10.47 3.75
C ARG A 55 8.82 -11.28 2.56
N ALA A 56 9.13 -10.84 1.34
CA ALA A 56 8.91 -11.65 0.15
C ALA A 56 9.70 -12.96 0.27
N PRO A 57 9.14 -14.11 -0.15
CA PRO A 57 9.81 -15.41 -0.07
C PRO A 57 11.11 -15.46 -0.88
N ASP A 58 11.20 -14.63 -1.91
CA ASP A 58 12.35 -14.47 -2.80
C ASP A 58 13.38 -13.43 -2.30
N TYR A 59 13.11 -12.70 -1.22
CA TYR A 59 14.01 -11.67 -0.68
C TYR A 59 15.19 -12.30 0.08
N HIS A 60 16.42 -11.88 -0.29
CA HIS A 60 17.62 -12.18 0.48
C HIS A 60 18.26 -10.88 0.99
N PRO A 61 18.61 -10.77 2.28
CA PRO A 61 19.18 -9.53 2.86
C PRO A 61 20.52 -9.10 2.27
N LYS A 62 21.18 -9.96 1.48
CA LYS A 62 22.44 -9.65 0.78
C LYS A 62 22.22 -8.93 -0.55
N ASP A 63 21.15 -9.26 -1.25
CA ASP A 63 20.78 -8.58 -2.51
C ASP A 63 20.17 -7.21 -2.22
N ASN A 64 19.39 -7.10 -1.13
CA ASN A 64 18.68 -5.86 -0.75
C ASN A 64 17.82 -5.26 -1.87
N VAL A 65 17.49 -6.04 -2.90
CA VAL A 65 16.61 -5.64 -4.00
C VAL A 65 15.18 -5.83 -3.54
N LEU A 66 14.44 -4.74 -3.38
CA LEU A 66 13.02 -4.75 -2.98
C LEU A 66 12.06 -4.41 -4.14
N LEU A 67 12.58 -3.76 -5.17
CA LEU A 67 11.83 -3.43 -6.39
C LEU A 67 11.33 -4.72 -7.07
N GLY A 68 10.05 -4.71 -7.42
CA GLY A 68 9.38 -5.85 -8.04
C GLY A 68 8.99 -6.99 -7.09
N ARG A 69 9.24 -6.85 -5.78
CA ARG A 69 8.88 -7.87 -4.78
C ARG A 69 7.62 -7.49 -4.02
N VAL A 70 6.96 -8.51 -3.47
CA VAL A 70 5.72 -8.36 -2.70
C VAL A 70 5.76 -9.21 -1.43
N GLY A 71 5.40 -8.58 -0.31
CA GLY A 71 5.04 -9.31 0.89
C GLY A 71 3.67 -9.94 0.73
N ARG A 72 3.49 -11.15 1.24
CA ARG A 72 2.20 -11.87 1.22
C ARG A 72 1.69 -12.03 2.65
N THR A 73 0.40 -11.83 2.88
CA THR A 73 -0.26 -12.00 4.19
C THR A 73 -1.67 -12.54 3.98
N GLN A 74 -2.04 -13.61 4.69
CA GLN A 74 -3.42 -14.11 4.67
C GLN A 74 -4.29 -13.27 5.60
N VAL A 75 -5.41 -12.79 5.09
CA VAL A 75 -6.35 -11.93 5.81
C VAL A 75 -7.77 -12.42 5.56
N GLU A 76 -8.65 -12.26 6.55
CA GLU A 76 -10.09 -12.49 6.39
C GLU A 76 -10.64 -11.64 5.24
N LYS A 77 -11.38 -12.26 4.32
CA LYS A 77 -11.99 -11.54 3.19
C LYS A 77 -12.96 -10.46 3.65
N SER A 78 -13.75 -10.76 4.68
CA SER A 78 -14.70 -9.83 5.27
C SER A 78 -14.02 -8.54 5.78
N PHE A 79 -12.78 -8.64 6.28
CA PHE A 79 -11.97 -7.49 6.66
C PHE A 79 -11.46 -6.74 5.43
N TRP A 80 -10.92 -7.47 4.45
CA TRP A 80 -10.36 -6.87 3.22
C TRP A 80 -11.42 -6.07 2.44
N ASP A 81 -12.61 -6.63 2.22
CA ASP A 81 -13.70 -5.95 1.52
C ASP A 81 -14.13 -4.66 2.23
N LYS A 82 -14.22 -4.69 3.57
CA LYS A 82 -14.54 -3.49 4.38
C LYS A 82 -13.45 -2.43 4.28
N TRP A 83 -12.19 -2.85 4.35
CA TRP A 83 -11.05 -1.94 4.21
C TRP A 83 -11.02 -1.33 2.80
N LEU A 84 -11.21 -2.14 1.77
CA LEU A 84 -11.24 -1.69 0.38
C LEU A 84 -12.37 -0.68 0.13
N ALA A 85 -13.56 -0.89 0.72
CA ALA A 85 -14.65 0.07 0.62
C ALA A 85 -14.30 1.46 1.19
N GLN A 86 -13.53 1.52 2.28
CA GLN A 86 -13.07 2.77 2.90
C GLN A 86 -11.89 3.42 2.18
N HIS A 87 -11.03 2.62 1.54
CA HIS A 87 -9.74 3.06 0.99
C HIS A 87 -9.60 2.93 -0.53
N LYS A 88 -10.69 2.62 -1.26
CA LYS A 88 -10.68 2.48 -2.74
C LYS A 88 -10.12 3.70 -3.47
N ASP A 89 -10.27 4.88 -2.87
CA ASP A 89 -9.82 6.15 -3.43
C ASP A 89 -8.39 6.53 -3.02
N SER A 90 -7.75 5.74 -2.17
CA SER A 90 -6.37 5.94 -1.73
C SER A 90 -5.36 5.58 -2.82
N ASP A 91 -4.25 6.32 -2.87
CA ASP A 91 -3.11 6.03 -3.76
C ASP A 91 -2.56 4.61 -3.54
N LEU A 92 -2.73 4.05 -2.34
CA LEU A 92 -2.32 2.68 -2.04
C LEU A 92 -3.04 1.65 -2.91
N VAL A 93 -4.33 1.88 -3.20
CA VAL A 93 -5.16 1.01 -4.03
C VAL A 93 -5.01 1.39 -5.50
N LYS A 94 -5.04 2.70 -5.81
CA LYS A 94 -4.93 3.23 -7.18
C LYS A 94 -3.60 2.90 -7.85
N ASN A 95 -2.49 2.96 -7.11
CA ASN A 95 -1.16 2.65 -7.64
C ASN A 95 -0.76 1.18 -7.42
N HIS A 96 -1.72 0.30 -7.11
CA HIS A 96 -1.51 -1.12 -6.90
C HIS A 96 -0.39 -1.44 -5.88
N CYS A 97 -0.25 -0.60 -4.85
CA CYS A 97 0.73 -0.82 -3.78
C CYS A 97 0.27 -1.95 -2.85
N VAL A 98 -1.04 -2.04 -2.63
CA VAL A 98 -1.70 -3.12 -1.88
C VAL A 98 -2.85 -3.65 -2.70
N PHE A 99 -2.88 -4.97 -2.89
CA PHE A 99 -3.94 -5.67 -3.62
C PHE A 99 -4.15 -7.05 -3.01
N ALA A 100 -5.28 -7.70 -3.27
CA ALA A 100 -5.55 -9.02 -2.73
C ALA A 100 -6.07 -9.97 -3.81
N GLU A 101 -5.69 -11.23 -3.68
CA GLU A 101 -6.10 -12.31 -4.58
C GLU A 101 -6.54 -13.53 -3.77
N VAL A 102 -7.52 -14.26 -4.29
CA VAL A 102 -8.09 -15.45 -3.62
C VAL A 102 -7.17 -16.66 -3.78
N THR A 103 -6.49 -16.77 -4.92
CA THR A 103 -5.61 -17.92 -5.22
C THR A 103 -4.16 -17.49 -5.30
N GLU A 104 -3.26 -18.34 -4.81
CA GLU A 104 -1.80 -18.08 -4.85
C GLU A 104 -1.28 -17.89 -6.28
N ARG A 105 -1.84 -18.61 -7.26
CA ARG A 105 -1.46 -18.46 -8.67
C ARG A 105 -1.82 -17.09 -9.22
N ALA A 106 -3.00 -16.57 -8.90
CA ALA A 106 -3.41 -15.23 -9.31
C ALA A 106 -2.55 -14.16 -8.62
N ALA A 107 -2.26 -14.36 -7.33
CA ALA A 107 -1.36 -13.51 -6.55
C ALA A 107 0.04 -13.41 -7.19
N ASP A 108 0.61 -14.54 -7.63
CA ASP A 108 1.90 -14.57 -8.31
C ASP A 108 1.89 -13.90 -9.69
N ALA A 109 0.83 -14.14 -10.48
CA ALA A 109 0.67 -13.50 -11.78
C ALA A 109 0.60 -11.97 -11.60
N LYS A 110 -0.26 -11.48 -10.70
CA LYS A 110 -0.41 -10.05 -10.40
C LYS A 110 0.86 -9.42 -9.85
N ALA A 111 1.57 -10.13 -8.98
CA ALA A 111 2.85 -9.67 -8.45
C ALA A 111 3.86 -9.41 -9.57
N ARG A 112 3.93 -10.30 -10.57
CA ARG A 112 4.83 -10.18 -11.72
C ARG A 112 4.39 -9.07 -12.69
N GLU A 113 3.09 -8.96 -12.96
CA GLU A 113 2.54 -7.89 -13.79
C GLU A 113 2.88 -6.52 -13.20
N PHE A 114 2.66 -6.37 -11.89
CA PHE A 114 2.85 -5.11 -11.20
C PHE A 114 4.31 -4.84 -10.82
N ALA A 115 5.20 -5.84 -10.86
CA ALA A 115 6.59 -5.69 -10.48
C ALA A 115 7.31 -4.53 -11.20
N THR A 116 6.95 -4.29 -12.46
CA THR A 116 7.54 -3.26 -13.33
C THR A 116 6.74 -1.96 -13.37
N GLU A 117 5.52 -1.93 -12.82
CA GLU A 117 4.68 -0.74 -12.79
C GLU A 117 5.13 0.24 -11.70
N LYS A 118 5.13 1.53 -12.03
CA LYS A 118 5.52 2.57 -11.09
C LYS A 118 4.44 2.77 -10.03
N THR A 119 4.85 2.71 -8.76
CA THR A 119 3.96 2.90 -7.60
C THR A 119 3.78 4.37 -7.21
N GLY A 120 4.63 5.25 -7.75
CA GLY A 120 4.71 6.66 -7.34
C GLY A 120 5.50 6.90 -6.05
N PHE A 121 5.89 5.83 -5.34
CA PHE A 121 6.76 5.90 -4.15
C PHE A 121 8.24 5.63 -4.45
N GLU A 122 8.59 5.46 -5.71
CA GLU A 122 9.96 5.29 -6.16
C GLU A 122 10.71 6.63 -6.18
N GLY A 123 12.03 6.57 -6.01
CA GLY A 123 12.88 7.75 -6.15
C GLY A 123 12.71 8.41 -7.52
N VAL A 124 12.60 9.74 -7.52
CA VAL A 124 12.52 10.49 -8.78
C VAL A 124 13.79 10.25 -9.58
N SER A 125 13.66 9.87 -10.85
CA SER A 125 14.82 9.67 -11.71
C SER A 125 15.58 10.99 -11.89
N PRO A 126 16.92 10.96 -12.01
CA PRO A 126 17.74 12.17 -12.18
C PRO A 126 17.30 13.05 -13.38
N GLU A 127 16.77 12.42 -14.42
CA GLU A 127 16.24 13.09 -15.62
C GLU A 127 14.92 13.82 -15.34
N ASP A 128 14.06 13.26 -14.50
CA ASP A 128 12.80 13.89 -14.05
C ASP A 128 13.06 15.05 -13.08
N LEU A 129 14.12 14.94 -12.25
CA LEU A 129 14.62 16.04 -11.41
C LEU A 129 15.09 17.22 -12.29
N LYS A 130 15.91 16.95 -13.31
CA LYS A 130 16.36 17.96 -14.30
C LYS A 130 15.19 18.64 -15.00
N ARG A 131 14.17 17.88 -15.42
CA ARG A 131 12.98 18.44 -16.09
C ARG A 131 12.16 19.35 -15.18
N LYS A 132 12.16 19.14 -13.87
CA LYS A 132 11.47 19.98 -12.87
C LYS A 132 12.30 21.17 -12.37
N GLY A 133 13.48 21.40 -12.93
CA GLY A 133 14.33 22.55 -12.56
C GLY A 133 14.93 22.48 -11.15
N MET A 134 14.90 21.29 -10.53
CA MET A 134 15.57 21.02 -9.26
C MET A 134 16.92 20.39 -9.57
N GLU A 135 17.98 21.17 -9.42
CA GLU A 135 19.34 20.66 -9.62
C GLU A 135 19.63 19.57 -8.58
N ALA A 136 20.03 18.39 -9.05
CA ALA A 136 20.49 17.31 -8.20
C ALA A 136 21.79 17.76 -7.54
N GLU A 137 21.69 18.27 -6.32
CA GLU A 137 22.86 18.62 -5.50
C GLU A 137 23.62 17.31 -5.26
N THR A 138 24.72 17.14 -5.99
CA THR A 138 25.63 16.00 -5.88
C THR A 138 26.26 16.02 -4.50
N ALA A 139 25.64 15.33 -3.54
CA ALA A 139 26.21 15.08 -2.23
C ALA A 139 27.43 14.17 -2.39
N THR A 140 28.60 14.81 -2.53
CA THR A 140 29.90 14.17 -2.39
C THR A 140 30.14 14.01 -0.90
N ARG A 141 30.16 12.77 -0.38
CA ARG A 141 30.79 12.46 0.91
C ARG A 141 31.34 11.06 0.93
#